data_AF-A0A967ICU7-F1
#
_entry.id   AF-A0A967ICU7-F1
#
_cell.length_a   1.000
_cell.length_b   1.000
_cell.length_c   1.000
_cell.angle_alpha   90.00
_cell.angle_beta   90.00
_cell.angle_gamma   90.00
#
_symmetry.space_group_name_H-M   'P 1'
#
loop_
_entity.id
_entity.type
_entity.pdbx_description
1 polymer ?
#
loop_
_entity_poly.entity_id
_entity_poly.type
_entity_poly.pdbx_seq_one_letter_code
_entity_poly.pdbx_strand_id
1 'polypeptide(L)'
;MSGVIAGHTLATLHTVMVGFLVSIAISLPLAVALTSSRMVANAIYPILVITQAIPKVALAPLLVIMLGANELPRIVVTFLVAFFPLVIAIATGLMSVPGELIELGRSYRISLWQELYRIRLPYAVP
;
A
#
# COMPACT_ATOMS: atom_id res chain seq x y z
N MET A 1 17.91 33.58 0.77
CA MET A 1 16.83 32.95 -0.01
C MET A 1 17.00 31.43 -0.11
N SER A 2 18.20 30.91 -0.41
CA SER A 2 18.49 29.46 -0.46
C SER A 2 18.21 28.69 0.84
N GLY A 3 18.49 29.27 2.01
CA GLY A 3 18.26 28.61 3.31
C GLY A 3 16.79 28.39 3.67
N VAL A 4 15.87 29.23 3.19
CA VAL A 4 14.43 29.11 3.48
C VAL A 4 13.80 27.97 2.67
N ILE A 5 14.20 27.84 1.40
CA ILE A 5 13.75 26.74 0.53
C ILE A 5 14.22 25.40 1.11
N ALA A 6 15.50 25.30 1.50
CA ALA A 6 16.03 24.08 2.11
C ALA A 6 15.27 23.65 3.37
N GLY A 7 14.88 24.60 4.24
CA GLY A 7 14.08 24.33 5.43
C GLY A 7 12.69 23.76 5.10
N HIS A 8 11.99 24.35 4.12
CA HIS A 8 10.69 23.84 3.68
C HIS A 8 10.77 22.49 2.97
N THR A 9 11.84 22.26 2.20
CA THR A 9 12.11 20.97 1.55
C THR A 9 12.28 19.87 2.60
N LEU A 10 13.09 20.12 3.64
CA LEU A 10 13.34 19.13 4.69
C LEU A 10 12.06 18.79 5.48
N ALA A 11 11.25 19.80 5.82
CA ALA A 11 9.98 19.59 6.51
C ALA A 11 8.98 18.76 5.67
N THR A 12 8.91 19.04 4.36
CA THR A 12 8.07 18.29 3.44
C THR A 12 8.57 16.86 3.29
N LEU A 13 9.89 16.67 3.15
CA LEU A 13 10.50 15.36 3.05
C LEU A 13 10.23 14.51 4.30
N HIS A 14 10.37 15.09 5.49
CA HIS A 14 10.06 14.43 6.75
C HIS A 14 8.59 13.96 6.79
N THR A 15 7.66 14.86 6.47
CA THR A 15 6.22 14.56 6.44
C THR A 15 5.92 13.41 5.47
N VAL A 16 6.50 13.47 4.26
CA VAL A 16 6.32 12.44 3.22
C VAL A 16 6.89 11.10 3.68
N MET A 17 8.11 11.09 4.21
CA MET A 17 8.77 9.87 4.68
C MET A 17 7.99 9.19 5.80
N VAL A 18 7.53 9.94 6.79
CA VAL A 18 6.72 9.40 7.90
C VAL A 18 5.41 8.82 7.37
N GLY A 19 4.65 9.60 6.59
CA GLY A 19 3.38 9.14 6.03
C GLY A 19 3.54 7.90 5.14
N PHE A 20 4.60 7.86 4.33
CA PHE A 20 4.90 6.75 3.43
C PHE A 20 5.31 5.47 4.17
N LEU A 21 6.19 5.58 5.18
CA LEU A 21 6.60 4.43 5.99
C LEU A 21 5.40 3.82 6.73
N VAL A 22 4.53 4.66 7.29
CA VAL A 22 3.29 4.21 7.92
C VAL A 22 2.37 3.53 6.89
N SER A 23 2.27 4.08 5.67
CA SER A 23 1.51 3.43 4.60
C SER A 23 2.03 2.04 4.29
N ILE A 24 3.34 1.86 4.09
CA ILE A 24 3.94 0.55 3.81
C ILE A 24 3.68 -0.43 4.97
N ALA A 25 3.93 0.02 6.20
CA ALA A 25 3.82 -0.82 7.39
C ALA A 25 2.40 -1.41 7.55
N ILE A 26 1.37 -0.69 7.09
CA ILE A 26 -0.03 -1.13 7.19
C ILE A 26 -0.49 -1.82 5.90
N SER A 27 -0.14 -1.28 4.71
CA SER A 27 -0.61 -1.80 3.44
C SER A 27 -0.05 -3.18 3.12
N LEU A 28 1.21 -3.44 3.48
CA LEU A 28 1.88 -4.70 3.21
C LEU A 28 1.23 -5.89 3.92
N PRO A 29 1.07 -5.90 5.26
CA PRO A 29 0.41 -7.02 5.93
C PRO A 29 -1.06 -7.13 5.51
N LEU A 30 -1.74 -6.01 5.26
CA LEU A 30 -3.11 -6.03 4.79
C LEU A 30 -3.22 -6.71 3.42
N ALA A 31 -2.43 -6.29 2.43
CA ALA A 31 -2.43 -6.88 1.10
C ALA A 31 -2.06 -8.38 1.12
N VAL A 32 -1.08 -8.77 1.94
CA VAL A 32 -0.73 -10.18 2.16
C VAL A 32 -1.91 -10.96 2.74
N ALA A 33 -2.59 -10.42 3.76
CA ALA A 33 -3.76 -11.07 4.36
C ALA A 33 -4.91 -11.22 3.33
N LEU A 34 -5.16 -10.20 2.52
CA LEU A 34 -6.21 -10.20 1.50
C LEU A 34 -5.92 -11.18 0.35
N THR A 35 -4.64 -11.34 -0.02
CA THR A 35 -4.20 -12.22 -1.11
C THR A 35 -3.96 -13.67 -0.70
N SER A 36 -4.11 -13.97 0.60
CA SER A 36 -4.02 -15.34 1.13
C SER A 36 -5.06 -16.28 0.51
N SER A 37 -6.23 -15.76 0.14
CA SER A 37 -7.29 -16.50 -0.55
C SER A 37 -7.60 -15.86 -1.90
N ARG A 38 -7.56 -16.67 -2.97
CA ARG A 38 -7.91 -16.23 -4.33
C ARG A 38 -9.32 -15.66 -4.42
N MET A 39 -10.27 -16.19 -3.64
CA MET A 39 -11.65 -15.72 -3.62
C MET A 39 -11.76 -14.33 -2.98
N VAL A 40 -11.06 -14.12 -1.87
CA VAL A 40 -11.02 -12.82 -1.16
C VAL A 40 -10.33 -11.76 -2.02
N ALA A 41 -9.20 -12.13 -2.65
CA ALA A 41 -8.46 -11.22 -3.51
C ALA A 41 -9.30 -10.75 -4.71
N ASN A 42 -9.97 -11.67 -5.40
CA ASN A 42 -10.83 -11.35 -6.55
C ASN A 42 -12.06 -10.51 -6.14
N ALA A 43 -12.61 -10.71 -4.94
CA ALA A 43 -13.75 -9.93 -4.46
C ALA A 43 -13.36 -8.51 -4.02
N ILE A 44 -12.16 -8.35 -3.46
CA ILE A 44 -11.70 -7.06 -2.90
C ILE A 44 -11.00 -6.19 -3.94
N TYR A 45 -10.40 -6.79 -4.97
CA TYR A 45 -9.75 -6.04 -6.04
C TYR A 45 -10.64 -4.96 -6.68
N PRO A 46 -11.92 -5.23 -7.05
CA PRO A 46 -12.83 -4.22 -7.56
C PRO A 46 -13.06 -3.07 -6.57
N ILE A 47 -13.23 -3.38 -5.28
CA ILE A 47 -13.45 -2.38 -4.23
C ILE A 47 -12.22 -1.48 -4.12
N LEU A 48 -11.01 -2.06 -4.10
CA LEU A 48 -9.77 -1.30 -4.03
C LEU A 48 -9.60 -0.38 -5.24
N VAL A 49 -9.92 -0.84 -6.45
CA VAL A 49 -9.85 0.01 -7.65
C VAL A 49 -10.86 1.16 -7.57
N ILE A 50 -12.08 0.92 -7.09
CA ILE A 50 -13.10 1.97 -6.90
C ILE A 50 -12.65 3.02 -5.89
N THR A 51 -11.92 2.65 -4.83
CA THR A 51 -11.40 3.63 -3.86
C THR A 51 -10.45 4.67 -4.48
N GLN A 52 -9.84 4.38 -5.64
CA GLN A 52 -9.00 5.36 -6.35
C GLN A 52 -9.81 6.47 -7.01
N ALA A 53 -11.11 6.28 -7.23
CA ALA A 53 -11.99 7.30 -7.76
C ALA A 53 -12.34 8.39 -6.72
N ILE A 54 -12.06 8.14 -5.43
CA ILE A 54 -12.30 9.11 -4.36
C ILE A 54 -11.31 10.28 -4.53
N PRO A 55 -11.79 11.53 -4.68
CA PRO A 55 -10.91 12.69 -4.80
C PRO A 55 -10.24 12.98 -3.45
N LYS A 56 -9.04 12.42 -3.26
CA LYS A 56 -8.27 12.54 -2.01
C LYS A 56 -7.97 14.00 -1.64
N VAL A 57 -7.91 14.88 -2.64
CA VAL A 57 -7.72 16.33 -2.47
C VAL A 57 -8.86 16.97 -1.67
N ALA A 58 -10.09 16.46 -1.79
CA ALA A 58 -11.25 16.97 -1.05
C ALA A 58 -11.20 16.61 0.45
N LEU A 59 -10.40 15.62 0.84
CA LEU A 59 -10.27 15.19 2.24
C LEU A 59 -9.35 16.12 3.04
N ALA A 60 -8.41 16.80 2.40
CA ALA A 60 -7.42 17.62 3.10
C ALA A 60 -8.05 18.74 3.96
N PRO A 61 -9.01 19.54 3.47
CA PRO A 61 -9.68 20.55 4.30
C PRO A 61 -10.47 19.95 5.46
N LEU A 62 -11.16 18.82 5.24
CA LEU A 62 -11.91 18.12 6.28
C LEU A 62 -10.99 17.64 7.41
N LEU A 63 -9.85 17.06 7.05
CA LEU A 63 -8.86 16.59 8.02
C LEU A 63 -8.25 17.75 8.83
N VAL A 64 -8.04 18.91 8.23
CA VAL A 64 -7.57 20.11 8.96
C VAL A 64 -8.63 20.60 9.95
N ILE A 65 -9.92 20.54 9.60
CA ILE A 65 -11.01 20.90 10.52
C ILE A 65 -11.08 19.91 11.69
N MET A 66 -10.90 18.62 11.43
CA MET A 66 -11.03 17.57 12.47
C MET A 66 -9.79 17.42 13.36
N LEU A 67 -8.59 17.52 12.79
CA LEU A 67 -7.31 17.25 13.47
C LEU A 67 -6.55 18.53 13.84
N GLY A 68 -7.02 19.68 13.38
CA GLY A 68 -6.38 20.99 13.56
C GLY A 68 -5.35 21.33 12.48
N ALA A 69 -4.88 22.57 12.47
CA ALA A 69 -3.89 23.08 11.52
C ALA A 69 -2.43 22.76 11.92
N ASN A 70 -2.14 21.49 12.18
CA ASN A 70 -0.81 20.99 12.57
C ASN A 70 -0.20 20.08 11.49
N GLU A 71 0.82 19.28 11.84
CA GLU A 71 1.47 18.36 10.90
C GLU A 71 0.64 17.09 10.63
N LEU A 72 -0.26 16.70 11.54
CA LEU A 72 -1.03 15.46 11.46
C LEU A 72 -1.91 15.36 10.20
N PRO A 73 -2.71 16.37 9.80
CA PRO A 73 -3.48 16.30 8.55
C PRO A 73 -2.60 16.04 7.33
N ARG A 74 -1.39 16.61 7.29
CA ARG A 74 -0.47 16.42 6.16
C ARG A 74 0.02 14.98 6.11
N ILE A 75 0.43 14.42 7.25
CA ILE A 75 0.84 13.02 7.36
C ILE A 75 -0.32 12.09 6.97
N VAL A 76 -1.54 12.35 7.46
CA VAL A 76 -2.73 11.52 7.15
C VAL A 76 -3.09 11.61 5.67
N VAL A 77 -3.03 12.78 5.05
CA VAL A 77 -3.25 12.92 3.60
C VAL A 77 -2.20 12.14 2.82
N THR A 78 -0.92 12.29 3.15
CA THR A 78 0.16 11.51 2.53
C THR A 78 -0.09 10.01 2.69
N PHE A 79 -0.49 9.58 3.89
CA PHE A 79 -0.83 8.20 4.17
C PHE A 79 -1.93 7.70 3.23
N LEU A 80 -3.08 8.39 3.19
CA LEU A 80 -4.23 8.02 2.35
C LEU A 80 -3.90 8.00 0.85
N VAL A 81 -3.07 8.95 0.40
CA VAL A 81 -2.63 9.02 -1.00
C VAL A 81 -1.80 7.79 -1.36
N ALA A 82 -0.87 7.38 -0.51
CA ALA A 82 0.03 6.25 -0.75
C ALA A 82 -0.59 4.88 -0.42
N PHE A 83 -1.45 4.80 0.58
CA PHE A 83 -1.97 3.54 1.14
C PHE A 83 -2.75 2.71 0.12
N PHE A 84 -3.78 3.28 -0.52
CA PHE A 84 -4.61 2.52 -1.47
C PHE A 84 -3.82 2.02 -2.69
N PRO A 85 -3.01 2.87 -3.38
CA PRO A 85 -2.17 2.38 -4.47
C PRO A 85 -1.19 1.30 -4.03
N LEU A 86 -0.61 1.40 -2.82
CA LEU A 86 0.30 0.39 -2.30
C LEU A 86 -0.41 -0.95 -2.07
N VAL A 87 -1.60 -0.95 -1.45
CA VAL A 87 -2.38 -2.19 -1.28
C VAL A 87 -2.67 -2.84 -2.63
N ILE A 88 -3.07 -2.05 -3.63
CA ILE A 88 -3.36 -2.56 -4.99
C ILE A 88 -2.08 -3.13 -5.61
N ALA A 89 -0.99 -2.38 -5.63
CA ALA A 89 0.27 -2.79 -6.26
C ALA A 89 0.85 -4.07 -5.62
N ILE A 90 0.79 -4.17 -4.30
CA ILE A 90 1.25 -5.37 -3.58
C ILE A 90 0.31 -6.54 -3.90
N ALA A 91 -1.01 -6.30 -3.92
CA ALA A 91 -1.97 -7.36 -4.22
C ALA A 91 -1.83 -7.88 -5.65
N THR A 92 -1.72 -6.99 -6.66
CA THR A 92 -1.50 -7.37 -8.05
C THR A 92 -0.17 -8.08 -8.24
N GLY A 93 0.90 -7.60 -7.60
CA GLY A 93 2.21 -8.27 -7.62
C GLY A 93 2.14 -9.68 -7.06
N LEU A 94 1.49 -9.88 -5.90
CA LEU A 94 1.34 -11.22 -5.32
C LEU A 94 0.45 -12.15 -6.15
N MET A 95 -0.46 -11.60 -6.96
CA MET A 95 -1.34 -12.36 -7.86
C MET A 95 -0.77 -12.57 -9.27
N SER A 96 0.34 -11.92 -9.64
CA SER A 96 0.93 -12.03 -10.98
C SER A 96 1.64 -13.36 -11.24
N VAL A 97 1.84 -14.16 -10.19
CA VAL A 97 2.51 -15.46 -10.27
C VAL A 97 1.72 -16.42 -11.17
N PRO A 98 2.37 -17.02 -12.19
CA PRO A 98 1.72 -18.01 -13.05
C PRO A 98 1.12 -19.18 -12.28
N GLY A 99 -0.03 -19.66 -12.76
CA GLY A 99 -0.73 -20.79 -12.15
C GLY A 99 0.14 -22.03 -12.04
N GLU A 100 0.99 -22.31 -13.04
CA GLU A 100 1.84 -23.51 -13.05
C GLU A 100 2.83 -23.52 -11.89
N LEU A 101 3.42 -22.37 -11.52
CA LEU A 101 4.34 -22.27 -10.38
C LEU A 101 3.64 -22.58 -9.05
N ILE A 102 2.39 -22.19 -8.91
CA ILE A 102 1.58 -22.49 -7.72
C ILE A 102 1.19 -23.98 -7.69
N GLU A 103 0.85 -24.57 -8.84
CA GLU A 103 0.54 -26.00 -8.95
C GLU A 103 1.77 -26.88 -8.70
N LEU A 104 2.93 -26.48 -9.22
CA LEU A 104 4.23 -27.08 -8.89
C LEU A 104 4.48 -26.99 -7.38
N GLY A 105 4.26 -25.84 -6.74
CA GLY A 105 4.37 -25.75 -5.29
C GLY A 105 3.46 -26.72 -4.54
N ARG A 106 2.20 -26.83 -4.96
CA ARG A 106 1.24 -27.75 -4.32
C ARG A 106 1.65 -29.22 -4.47
N SER A 107 2.27 -29.62 -5.59
CA SER A 107 2.76 -31.00 -5.75
C SER A 107 3.90 -31.33 -4.77
N TYR A 108 4.72 -30.34 -4.42
CA TYR A 108 5.74 -30.43 -3.36
C TYR A 108 5.19 -30.24 -1.93
N ARG A 109 3.87 -30.12 -1.76
CA ARG A 109 3.18 -29.89 -0.46
C ARG A 109 3.73 -28.69 0.33
N ILE A 110 4.22 -27.64 -0.33
CA ILE A 110 4.65 -26.43 0.38
C ILE A 110 3.44 -25.71 1.00
N SER A 111 3.66 -25.18 2.21
CA SER A 111 2.66 -24.42 2.98
C SER A 111 2.40 -23.04 2.37
N LEU A 112 1.27 -22.40 2.72
CA LEU A 112 0.91 -21.05 2.26
C LEU A 112 2.00 -20.00 2.56
N TRP A 113 2.68 -20.13 3.71
CA TRP A 113 3.80 -19.25 4.06
C TRP A 113 5.01 -19.48 3.16
N GLN A 114 5.31 -20.73 2.82
CA GLN A 114 6.38 -21.06 1.89
C GLN A 114 6.03 -20.61 0.46
N GLU A 115 4.79 -20.77 0.03
CA GLU A 115 4.30 -20.24 -1.26
C GLU A 115 4.44 -18.70 -1.30
N LEU A 116 4.03 -18.00 -0.23
CA LEU A 116 4.14 -16.55 -0.14
C LEU A 116 5.60 -16.07 -0.21
N TYR A 117 6.50 -16.61 0.63
CA TYR A 117 7.88 -16.13 0.71
C TYR A 117 8.81 -16.67 -0.37
N ARG A 118 8.58 -17.88 -0.90
CA ARG A 118 9.49 -18.51 -1.88
C ARG A 118 9.03 -18.35 -3.32
N ILE A 119 7.75 -18.09 -3.55
CA ILE A 119 7.19 -18.00 -4.91
C ILE A 119 6.60 -16.61 -5.13
N ARG A 120 5.61 -16.20 -4.33
CA ARG A 120 4.86 -14.96 -4.61
C ARG A 120 5.68 -13.69 -4.38
N LEU A 121 6.38 -13.58 -3.25
CA LEU A 121 7.18 -12.39 -2.95
C LEU A 121 8.33 -12.18 -3.95
N PRO A 122 9.18 -13.17 -4.27
CA PRO A 122 10.26 -12.99 -5.25
C PRO A 122 9.76 -12.63 -6.66
N TYR A 123 8.57 -13.11 -7.04
CA TYR A 123 7.98 -12.87 -8.34
C TYR A 123 7.19 -11.54 -8.43
N ALA A 124 6.77 -11.01 -7.27
CA ALA A 124 6.05 -9.75 -7.15
C ALA A 124 6.98 -8.51 -7.13
N VAL A 125 8.27 -8.71 -6.87
CA VAL A 125 9.27 -7.64 -6.93
C VAL A 125 9.70 -7.50 -8.41
N PRO A 126 9.50 -6.32 -9.03
CA PRO A 126 9.92 -6.07 -10.41
C PRO A 126 11.44 -6.07 -10.59
#